data_AF-A0A2H0UM82-F1
#
_entry.id   AF-A0A2H0UM82-F1
#
_cell.length_a   1.000
_cell.length_b   1.000
_cell.length_c   1.000
_cell.angle_alpha   90.00
_cell.angle_beta   90.00
_cell.angle_gamma   90.00
#
_symmetry.space_group_name_H-M   'P 1'
#
loop_
_entity.id
_entity.type
_entity.pdbx_description
1 polymer ?
#
loop_
_entity_poly.entity_id
_entity_poly.type
_entity_poly.pdbx_seq_one_letter_code
_entity_poly.pdbx_strand_id
1 'polypeptide(L)'
;METLLDESYTVQTASGCGVTIAGMIVGEIGDIARFHSPGALAKYAGCAPRECSSGKTQRHQKTRSGNRRLNCAFHRMALSQISRSGNEKAKAYFKRKVSEGKSKS
;
A
#
# COMPACT_ATOMS: atom_id res chain seq x y z
N MET A 1 6.82 -9.14 24.53
CA MET A 1 5.75 -8.45 23.75
C MET A 1 5.63 -6.97 24.13
N GLU A 2 6.08 -6.59 25.32
CA GLU A 2 6.11 -5.22 25.83
C GLU A 2 7.25 -4.37 25.22
N THR A 3 8.41 -4.99 24.97
CA THR A 3 9.62 -4.33 24.42
C THR A 3 9.49 -3.82 22.99
N LEU A 4 8.44 -4.23 22.29
CA LEU A 4 8.15 -3.79 20.92
C LEU A 4 7.42 -2.44 20.92
N LEU A 5 6.72 -2.09 22.00
CA LEU A 5 5.92 -0.85 22.11
C LEU A 5 6.75 0.39 22.47
N ASP A 6 7.92 0.21 23.10
CA ASP A 6 8.82 1.32 23.46
C ASP A 6 9.51 1.96 22.25
N GLU A 7 9.68 1.20 21.16
CA GLU A 7 10.14 1.72 19.86
C GLU A 7 8.95 2.28 19.07
N SER A 8 8.38 3.39 19.53
CA SER A 8 7.55 4.34 18.76
C SER A 8 7.04 3.82 17.40
N TYR A 9 5.98 3.00 17.39
CA TYR A 9 5.37 2.46 16.17
C TYR A 9 4.72 3.57 15.33
N THR A 10 5.53 4.29 14.58
CA THR A 10 5.13 5.45 13.77
C THR A 10 4.13 5.06 12.70
N VAL A 11 4.10 3.80 12.26
CA VAL A 11 3.18 3.33 11.22
C VAL A 11 1.71 3.43 11.65
N GLN A 12 1.40 3.31 12.95
CA GLN A 12 0.02 3.44 13.46
C GLN A 12 -0.52 4.88 13.35
N THR A 13 0.37 5.87 13.25
CA THR A 13 -0.04 7.27 13.02
C THR A 13 -0.61 7.49 11.62
N ALA A 14 -0.34 6.58 10.67
CA ALA A 14 -0.94 6.60 9.36
C ALA A 14 -2.42 6.23 9.45
N SER A 15 -3.30 7.12 8.99
CA SER A 15 -4.75 6.88 8.95
C SER A 15 -5.08 5.54 8.27
N GLY A 16 -5.96 4.74 8.88
CA GLY A 16 -6.34 3.42 8.37
C GLY A 16 -5.37 2.29 8.72
N CYS A 17 -4.27 2.58 9.45
CA CYS A 17 -3.35 1.58 9.95
C CYS A 17 -3.67 1.22 11.42
N GLY A 18 -4.52 0.20 11.62
CA GLY A 18 -4.74 -0.36 12.96
C GLY A 18 -3.60 -1.29 13.40
N VAL A 19 -3.57 -1.66 14.68
CA VAL A 19 -2.49 -2.46 15.29
C VAL A 19 -2.17 -3.75 14.51
N THR A 20 -3.19 -4.47 14.03
CA THR A 20 -3.01 -5.69 13.23
C THR A 20 -2.36 -5.42 11.87
N ILE A 21 -2.75 -4.33 11.20
CA ILE A 21 -2.18 -3.95 9.90
C ILE A 21 -0.74 -3.45 10.11
N ALA A 22 -0.50 -2.66 11.15
CA ALA A 22 0.82 -2.19 11.52
C ALA A 22 1.77 -3.36 11.80
N GLY A 23 1.34 -4.35 12.60
CA GLY A 23 2.13 -5.55 12.87
C GLY A 23 2.43 -6.37 11.61
N MET A 24 1.45 -6.51 10.70
CA MET A 24 1.68 -7.17 9.41
C MET A 24 2.68 -6.41 8.53
N ILE A 25 2.58 -5.09 8.46
CA ILE A 25 3.52 -4.26 7.69
C ILE A 25 4.93 -4.38 8.25
N VAL A 26 5.10 -4.20 9.56
CA VAL A 26 6.41 -4.28 10.21
C VAL A 26 6.99 -5.70 10.10
N GLY A 27 6.18 -6.74 10.29
CA GLY A 27 6.64 -8.13 10.18
C GLY A 27 7.08 -8.53 8.76
N GLU A 28 6.36 -8.07 7.73
CA GLU A 28 6.71 -8.41 6.33
C GLU A 28 7.84 -7.52 5.77
N ILE A 29 7.95 -6.27 6.24
CA ILE A 29 9.05 -5.36 5.87
C ILE A 29 10.33 -5.74 6.62
N GLY A 30 10.26 -6.02 7.91
CA GLY A 30 11.42 -6.16 8.78
C GLY A 30 12.23 -4.85 8.80
N ASP A 31 13.49 -4.93 8.41
CA ASP A 31 14.33 -3.75 8.23
C ASP A 31 13.94 -2.98 6.95
N ILE A 32 13.51 -1.72 7.11
CA ILE A 32 13.16 -0.83 6.00
C ILE A 32 14.38 -0.41 5.18
N ALA A 33 15.58 -0.38 5.77
CA ALA A 33 16.81 0.07 5.11
C ALA A 33 17.26 -0.89 3.98
N ARG A 34 16.73 -2.12 3.95
CA ARG A 34 16.96 -3.06 2.84
C ARG A 34 16.41 -2.57 1.49
N PHE A 35 15.48 -1.61 1.51
CA PHE A 35 14.90 -1.05 0.30
C PHE A 35 15.61 0.25 -0.10
N HIS A 36 16.36 0.19 -1.19
CA HIS A 36 17.08 1.33 -1.76
C HIS A 36 16.17 2.46 -2.29
N SER A 37 14.87 2.21 -2.47
CA SER A 37 13.90 3.23 -2.85
C SER A 37 12.45 2.86 -2.49
N PRO A 38 11.53 3.84 -2.40
CA PRO A 38 10.10 3.57 -2.24
C PRO A 38 9.52 2.70 -3.37
N GLY A 39 10.06 2.83 -4.59
CA GLY A 39 9.68 2.00 -5.73
C GLY A 39 10.09 0.53 -5.55
N ALA A 40 11.23 0.27 -4.90
CA ALA A 40 11.66 -1.08 -4.56
C ALA A 40 10.70 -1.74 -3.56
N LEU A 41 10.27 -1.00 -2.54
CA LEU A 41 9.24 -1.46 -1.60
C LEU A 41 7.91 -1.72 -2.31
N ALA A 42 7.46 -0.80 -3.17
CA ALA A 42 6.20 -0.95 -3.91
C ALA A 42 6.23 -2.18 -4.85
N LYS A 43 7.38 -2.47 -5.47
CA LYS A 43 7.60 -3.68 -6.28
C LYS A 43 7.59 -4.94 -5.41
N TYR A 44 8.29 -4.92 -4.28
CA TYR A 44 8.31 -6.03 -3.32
C TYR A 44 6.92 -6.35 -2.78
N ALA A 45 6.15 -5.33 -2.39
CA ALA A 45 4.77 -5.47 -1.94
C ALA A 45 3.80 -5.89 -3.07
N GLY A 46 4.23 -5.86 -4.33
CA GLY A 46 3.38 -6.15 -5.48
C GLY A 46 2.30 -5.08 -5.74
N CYS A 47 2.50 -3.86 -5.23
CA CYS A 47 1.64 -2.70 -5.49
C CYS A 47 1.99 -2.00 -6.80
N ALA A 48 3.24 -2.11 -7.24
CA ALA A 48 3.67 -1.53 -8.50
C ALA A 48 3.02 -2.25 -9.70
N PRO A 49 2.43 -1.52 -10.66
CA PRO A 49 1.93 -2.10 -11.89
C PRO A 49 3.08 -2.67 -12.72
N ARG A 50 2.86 -3.82 -13.36
CA ARG A 50 3.82 -4.44 -14.28
C ARG A 50 3.59 -3.89 -15.68
N GLU A 51 4.66 -3.47 -16.32
CA GLU A 51 4.62 -3.15 -17.74
C GLU A 51 4.49 -4.43 -18.58
N CYS A 52 3.46 -4.47 -19.42
CA CYS A 52 3.15 -5.53 -20.37
C CYS A 52 2.93 -4.92 -21.77
N SER A 53 3.80 -3.99 -22.13
CA SER A 53 3.79 -3.28 -23.42
C SER A 53 4.43 -4.15 -24.50
N SER A 54 3.92 -4.08 -25.73
CA SER A 54 4.58 -4.65 -26.90
C SER A 54 4.54 -3.67 -28.07
N GLY A 55 5.69 -3.50 -28.74
CA GLY A 55 5.84 -2.53 -29.84
C GLY A 55 5.42 -1.12 -29.42
N LYS A 56 4.48 -0.52 -30.18
CA LYS A 56 3.96 0.83 -29.93
C LYS A 56 2.87 0.92 -28.85
N THR A 57 2.43 -0.23 -28.31
CA THR A 57 1.30 -0.26 -27.37
C THR A 57 1.80 -0.27 -25.94
N GLN A 58 1.59 0.83 -25.21
CA GLN A 58 1.88 0.88 -23.78
C GLN A 58 0.70 0.30 -22.98
N ARG A 59 0.95 -0.76 -22.21
CA ARG A 59 -0.06 -1.37 -21.34
C ARG A 59 0.55 -1.74 -20.00
N HIS A 60 -0.17 -1.43 -18.93
CA HIS A 60 0.18 -1.83 -17.58
C HIS A 60 -0.84 -2.83 -17.05
N GLN A 61 -0.36 -3.89 -16.41
CA GLN A 61 -1.19 -4.91 -15.77
C GLN A 61 -0.89 -4.99 -14.28
N LYS A 62 -1.89 -5.47 -13.51
CA LYS A 62 -1.70 -5.80 -12.10
C LYS A 62 -0.65 -6.89 -11.94
N THR A 63 0.30 -6.68 -11.02
CA THR A 63 1.35 -7.65 -10.73
C THR A 63 0.80 -8.87 -9.99
N ARG A 64 1.10 -10.07 -10.50
CA ARG A 64 0.76 -11.35 -9.86
C ARG A 64 1.82 -11.88 -8.89
N SER A 65 2.99 -11.25 -8.86
CA SER A 65 4.11 -11.55 -7.96
C SER A 65 4.17 -10.58 -6.77
N GLY A 66 5.17 -10.76 -5.90
CA GLY A 66 5.39 -9.95 -4.71
C GLY A 66 4.72 -10.49 -3.46
N ASN A 67 4.93 -9.79 -2.34
CA ASN A 67 4.42 -10.17 -1.03
C ASN A 67 2.90 -9.92 -0.93
N ARG A 68 2.12 -11.00 -0.97
CA ARG A 68 0.64 -10.91 -0.97
C ARG A 68 0.04 -10.46 0.36
N ARG A 69 0.70 -10.74 1.48
CA ARG A 69 0.26 -10.30 2.80
C ARG A 69 0.44 -8.79 2.91
N LEU A 70 1.60 -8.28 2.51
CA LEU A 70 1.88 -6.84 2.49
C LEU A 70 0.95 -6.08 1.51
N ASN A 71 0.67 -6.65 0.33
CA ASN A 71 -0.30 -6.09 -0.60
C ASN A 71 -1.72 -6.01 0.01
N CYS A 72 -2.16 -7.09 0.66
CA CYS A 72 -3.45 -7.15 1.34
C CYS A 72 -3.52 -6.11 2.47
N ALA A 73 -2.45 -5.94 3.26
CA ALA A 73 -2.36 -4.92 4.30
C ALA A 73 -2.56 -3.51 3.72
N PHE A 74 -1.85 -3.17 2.65
CA PHE A 74 -1.99 -1.87 1.99
C PHE A 74 -3.37 -1.66 1.38
N HIS A 75 -3.97 -2.68 0.78
CA HIS A 75 -5.32 -2.60 0.25
C HIS A 75 -6.35 -2.33 1.37
N ARG A 76 -6.27 -3.06 2.49
CA ARG A 76 -7.16 -2.86 3.65
C ARG A 76 -6.98 -1.47 4.28
N MET A 77 -5.74 -1.01 4.38
CA MET A 77 -5.42 0.34 4.85
C MET A 77 -6.06 1.40 3.94
N ALA A 78 -5.92 1.25 2.62
CA ALA A 78 -6.53 2.17 1.65
C ALA A 78 -8.07 2.17 1.74
N LEU A 79 -8.71 1.01 1.89
CA LEU A 79 -10.16 0.91 2.09
C LEU A 79 -10.61 1.61 3.38
N SER A 80 -9.86 1.44 4.47
CA SER A 80 -10.13 2.13 5.73
C SER A 80 -10.03 3.66 5.57
N GLN A 81 -9.02 4.15 4.84
CA GLN A 81 -8.85 5.58 4.57
C GLN A 81 -10.00 6.19 3.76
N ILE A 82 -10.58 5.47 2.81
CA ILE A 82 -11.71 5.98 1.99
C ILE A 82 -13.09 5.71 2.61
N SER A 83 -13.15 4.96 3.72
CA SER A 83 -14.39 4.64 4.43
C SER A 83 -15.10 5.89 4.96
N ARG A 84 -16.37 5.77 5.40
CA ARG A 84 -17.20 6.91 5.84
C ARG A 84 -16.50 7.77 6.91
N SER A 85 -15.85 7.15 7.89
CA SER A 85 -15.08 7.81 8.96
C SER A 85 -13.59 8.00 8.64
N GLY A 86 -13.14 7.67 7.44
CA GLY A 86 -11.75 7.77 7.01
C GLY A 86 -11.30 9.18 6.60
N ASN A 87 -10.05 9.29 6.16
CA ASN A 87 -9.34 10.52 5.81
C ASN A 87 -9.92 11.25 4.59
N GLU A 88 -10.23 12.54 4.74
CA GLU A 88 -10.78 13.37 3.66
C GLU A 88 -9.84 13.55 2.47
N LYS A 89 -8.52 13.69 2.70
CA LYS A 89 -7.53 13.81 1.63
C LYS A 89 -7.47 12.54 0.78
N ALA A 90 -7.57 11.37 1.42
CA ALA A 90 -7.61 10.09 0.73
C ALA A 90 -8.88 9.93 -0.11
N LYS A 91 -10.04 10.34 0.43
CA LYS A 91 -11.31 10.36 -0.31
C LYS A 91 -11.25 11.31 -1.51
N ALA A 92 -10.70 12.51 -1.35
CA ALA A 92 -10.54 13.48 -2.44
C ALA A 92 -9.63 12.92 -3.55
N TYR A 93 -8.51 12.31 -3.16
CA TYR A 93 -7.63 11.61 -4.11
C TYR A 93 -8.35 10.49 -4.85
N PHE A 94 -9.11 9.66 -4.14
CA PHE A 94 -9.87 8.57 -4.74
C PHE A 94 -10.93 9.08 -5.73
N LYS A 95 -11.72 10.09 -5.34
CA LYS A 95 -12.72 10.73 -6.23
C LYS A 95 -12.08 11.28 -7.50
N ARG A 96 -10.93 11.97 -7.37
CA ARG A 96 -10.16 12.47 -8.52
C ARG A 96 -9.67 11.35 -9.42
N LYS A 97 -9.17 10.24 -8.87
CA LYS A 97 -8.75 9.09 -9.67
C LYS A 97 -9.91 8.40 -10.38
N VAL A 98 -11.08 8.35 -9.76
CA VAL A 98 -12.31 7.85 -10.40
C VAL A 98 -12.76 8.78 -11.53
N SER A 99 -12.69 10.11 -11.36
CA SER A 99 -13.02 11.06 -12.43
C SER A 99 -12.04 11.04 -13.60
N GLU A 100 -10.78 10.66 -13.36
CA GLU A 100 -9.78 10.39 -14.43
C GLU A 100 -10.08 9.10 -15.23
N GLY A 101 -11.19 8.40 -14.95
CA GLY A 101 -11.59 7.19 -15.67
C GLY A 101 -10.92 5.91 -15.17
N LYS A 102 -10.24 5.92 -14.01
CA LYS A 102 -9.67 4.69 -13.44
C LYS A 102 -10.77 3.78 -12.88
N SER A 103 -10.67 2.50 -13.18
CA SER A 103 -11.60 1.48 -12.68
C SER A 103 -11.51 1.34 -11.16
N LYS A 104 -12.65 1.03 -10.52
CA LYS A 104 -12.73 0.68 -9.09
C LYS A 104 -12.37 -0.79 -8.81
N SER A 105 -12.10 -1.55 -9.87
CA SER A 105 -11.87 -3.00 -9.91
C SER A 105 -10.45 -3.41 -9.56
#